data_AF-A0A418VYV0-F1
#
_entry.id   AF-A0A418VYV0-F1
#
_cell.length_a   1.000
_cell.length_b   1.000
_cell.length_c   1.000
_cell.angle_alpha   90.00
_cell.angle_beta   90.00
_cell.angle_gamma   90.00
#
_symmetry.space_group_name_H-M   'P 1'
#
loop_
_entity.id
_entity.type
_entity.pdbx_description
1 polymer ?
#
loop_
_entity_poly.entity_id
_entity_poly.type
_entity_poly.pdbx_seq_one_letter_code
_entity_poly.pdbx_strand_id
1 'polypeptide(L)'
;MRKRIFLLPNDAYAHTVFAMNQMQHIRTIILGISQKEMAGIVERDQATISRWERGSLEPSRDDLVKIRKFAMNRESLTWSDSLFFEVPSPSNSP
;
A
#
# COMPACT_ATOMS: atom_id res chain seq x y z
N MET A 1 -19.51 33.52 -20.24
CA MET A 1 -19.31 32.71 -19.01
C MET A 1 -17.92 32.08 -19.05
N ARG A 2 -17.05 32.43 -18.10
CA ARG A 2 -15.61 32.10 -18.14
C ARG A 2 -15.36 30.69 -17.59
N LYS A 3 -14.70 29.85 -18.38
CA LYS A 3 -14.12 28.56 -17.95
C LYS A 3 -13.03 28.85 -16.92
N ARG A 4 -13.22 28.45 -15.66
CA ARG A 4 -12.16 28.50 -14.63
C ARG A 4 -11.27 27.27 -14.80
N ILE A 5 -10.21 27.43 -15.58
CA ILE A 5 -9.03 26.57 -15.51
C ILE A 5 -8.34 26.94 -14.20
N PHE A 6 -8.50 26.11 -13.17
CA PHE A 6 -7.68 26.20 -11.97
C PHE A 6 -6.29 25.66 -12.31
N LEU A 7 -5.38 26.57 -12.65
CA LEU A 7 -3.94 26.32 -12.55
C LEU A 7 -3.62 26.16 -11.06
N LEU A 8 -3.50 24.91 -10.62
CA LEU A 8 -2.97 24.61 -9.29
C LEU A 8 -1.44 24.80 -9.33
N PRO A 9 -0.84 25.50 -8.34
CA PRO A 9 0.61 25.66 -8.23
C PRO A 9 1.30 24.29 -8.17
N ASN A 10 2.45 24.18 -8.83
CA ASN A 10 3.25 22.96 -8.98
C ASN A 10 3.77 22.37 -7.64
N ASP A 11 3.61 23.12 -6.55
CA ASP A 11 4.07 22.76 -5.21
C ASP A 11 2.93 22.24 -4.30
N ALA A 12 1.69 22.18 -4.80
CA ALA A 12 0.52 21.72 -4.04
C ALA A 12 0.47 20.19 -3.84
N TYR A 13 1.36 19.42 -4.49
CA TYR A 13 1.47 17.97 -4.29
C TYR A 13 2.26 17.59 -3.02
N ALA A 14 2.97 18.54 -2.40
CA ALA A 14 3.89 18.25 -1.30
C ALA A 14 3.22 17.99 0.07
N HIS A 15 1.91 18.20 0.22
CA HIS A 15 1.28 18.28 1.54
C HIS A 15 0.57 17.02 2.05
N THR A 16 0.60 15.90 1.33
CA THR A 16 -0.11 14.68 1.78
C THR A 16 0.69 13.41 1.52
N VAL A 17 2.01 13.45 1.76
CA VAL A 17 2.77 12.22 1.99
C VAL A 17 2.39 11.75 3.41
N PHE A 18 1.18 11.20 3.58
CA PHE A 18 0.93 10.30 4.70
C PHE A 18 2.02 9.24 4.58
N ALA A 19 2.87 9.10 5.59
CA ALA A 19 3.85 8.03 5.64
C ALA A 19 3.10 6.72 5.41
N MET A 20 3.21 6.17 4.20
CA MET A 20 2.49 4.96 3.82
C MET A 20 2.94 3.88 4.78
N ASN A 21 2.00 3.13 5.34
CA ASN A 21 2.38 2.01 6.19
C ASN A 21 2.81 0.81 5.35
N GLN A 22 3.36 -0.19 6.02
CA GLN A 22 3.92 -1.40 5.42
C GLN A 22 2.90 -2.10 4.53
N MET A 23 1.65 -2.22 5.00
CA MET A 23 0.59 -2.89 4.26
C MET A 23 0.20 -2.15 2.98
N GLN A 24 0.09 -0.82 3.06
CA GLN A 24 -0.19 0.00 1.88
C GLN A 24 0.97 -0.09 0.88
N HIS A 25 2.21 -0.04 1.35
CA HIS A 25 3.41 -0.14 0.53
C HIS A 25 3.50 -1.50 -0.19
N ILE A 26 3.31 -2.60 0.54
CA ILE A 26 3.26 -3.95 -0.03
C ILE A 26 2.17 -4.02 -1.10
N ARG A 27 0.98 -3.48 -0.82
CA ARG A 27 -0.12 -3.54 -1.78
C ARG A 27 0.15 -2.75 -3.06
N THR A 28 0.61 -1.51 -2.95
CA THR A 28 0.69 -0.60 -4.11
C THR A 28 2.00 -0.72 -4.86
N ILE A 29 3.13 -0.80 -4.16
CA ILE A 29 4.46 -0.74 -4.79
C ILE A 29 4.98 -2.14 -5.09
N ILE A 30 4.86 -3.07 -4.14
CA ILE A 30 5.38 -4.43 -4.31
C ILE A 30 4.44 -5.29 -5.15
N LEU A 31 3.14 -5.26 -4.85
CA LEU A 31 2.15 -6.10 -5.52
C LEU A 31 1.37 -5.37 -6.63
N GLY A 32 1.25 -4.05 -6.58
CA GLY A 32 0.49 -3.29 -7.58
C GLY A 32 -0.99 -3.70 -7.70
N ILE A 33 -1.63 -4.07 -6.60
CA ILE A 33 -3.02 -4.57 -6.59
C ILE A 33 -3.99 -3.62 -5.87
N SER A 34 -5.28 -3.76 -6.16
CA SER A 34 -6.35 -3.07 -5.44
C SER A 34 -6.57 -3.67 -4.05
N GLN A 35 -7.23 -2.91 -3.16
CA GLN A 35 -7.61 -3.41 -1.83
C GLN A 35 -8.58 -4.60 -1.93
N LYS A 36 -9.44 -4.64 -2.95
CA LYS A 36 -10.37 -5.75 -3.18
C LYS A 36 -9.64 -7.04 -3.58
N GLU A 37 -8.62 -6.95 -4.42
CA GLU A 37 -7.79 -8.10 -4.79
C GLU A 37 -6.98 -8.61 -3.60
N MET A 38 -6.37 -7.70 -2.82
CA MET A 38 -5.68 -8.08 -1.59
C MET A 38 -6.63 -8.78 -0.61
N ALA A 39 -7.85 -8.25 -0.44
CA ALA A 39 -8.89 -8.85 0.38
C ALA A 39 -9.23 -10.29 -0.06
N GLY A 40 -9.33 -10.53 -1.37
CA GLY A 40 -9.53 -11.86 -1.94
C GLY A 40 -8.37 -12.83 -1.64
N ILE A 41 -7.13 -12.35 -1.66
CA ILE A 41 -5.93 -13.16 -1.35
C ILE A 41 -5.92 -13.60 0.11
N VAL A 42 -6.30 -12.72 1.04
CA VAL A 42 -6.28 -13.02 2.48
C VAL A 42 -7.60 -13.60 3.00
N GLU A 43 -8.64 -13.68 2.17
CA GLU A 43 -10.00 -14.11 2.52
C GLU A 43 -10.62 -13.21 3.61
N ARG A 44 -10.47 -11.90 3.44
CA ARG A 44 -11.06 -10.87 4.32
C ARG A 44 -11.92 -9.92 3.49
N ASP A 45 -12.63 -9.04 4.17
CA ASP A 45 -13.32 -7.93 3.53
C ASP A 45 -12.36 -6.79 3.17
N GLN A 46 -12.69 -6.03 2.13
CA GLN A 46 -11.91 -4.84 1.73
C GLN A 46 -11.82 -3.80 2.86
N ALA A 47 -12.84 -3.72 3.73
CA ALA A 47 -12.84 -2.84 4.89
C ALA A 47 -11.73 -3.18 5.90
N THR A 48 -11.37 -4.46 6.01
CA THR A 48 -10.26 -4.94 6.85
C THR A 48 -8.93 -4.44 6.31
N ILE A 49 -8.72 -4.53 5.00
CA ILE A 49 -7.52 -3.99 4.34
C ILE A 49 -7.41 -2.48 4.55
N SER A 50 -8.52 -1.75 4.42
CA SER A 50 -8.53 -0.31 4.70
C SER A 50 -8.16 0.02 6.15
N ARG A 51 -8.56 -0.80 7.12
CA ARG A 51 -8.17 -0.63 8.54
C ARG A 51 -6.69 -0.94 8.76
N TRP A 52 -6.15 -1.95 8.08
CA TRP A 52 -4.71 -2.22 8.07
C TRP A 52 -3.93 -1.02 7.54
N GLU A 53 -4.33 -0.45 6.39
CA GLU A 53 -3.65 0.69 5.77
C GLU A 53 -3.75 2.00 6.57
N ARG A 54 -4.72 2.10 7.48
CA ARG A 54 -4.82 3.22 8.44
C ARG A 54 -4.10 2.97 9.76
N GLY A 55 -3.51 1.79 9.95
CA GLY A 55 -2.89 1.38 11.21
C GLY A 55 -3.89 1.20 12.36
N SER A 56 -5.19 1.11 12.07
CA SER A 56 -6.22 0.93 13.12
C SER A 56 -6.44 -0.54 13.48
N LEU A 57 -5.84 -1.45 12.73
CA LEU A 57 -5.89 -2.89 12.91
C LEU A 57 -4.61 -3.49 12.33
N GLU A 58 -4.05 -4.49 12.98
CA GLU A 58 -2.90 -5.23 12.44
C GLU A 58 -3.36 -6.51 11.72
N PRO A 59 -2.68 -6.94 10.64
CA PRO A 59 -2.90 -8.24 10.03
C PRO A 59 -2.54 -9.37 11.00
N SER A 60 -3.26 -10.49 10.93
CA SER A 60 -2.87 -11.69 11.67
C SER A 60 -1.71 -12.41 10.99
N ARG A 61 -1.03 -13.30 11.71
CA ARG A 61 0.03 -14.16 11.15
C ARG A 61 -0.43 -14.92 9.90
N ASP A 62 -1.66 -15.42 9.89
CA ASP A 62 -2.19 -16.17 8.75
C ASP A 62 -2.40 -15.27 7.53
N ASP A 63 -2.81 -14.01 7.74
CA ASP A 63 -2.93 -13.02 6.67
C ASP A 63 -1.54 -12.74 6.05
N LEU A 64 -0.51 -12.57 6.88
CA LEU A 64 0.89 -12.37 6.43
C LEU A 64 1.39 -13.58 5.61
N VAL A 65 1.07 -14.80 6.06
CA VAL A 65 1.44 -16.04 5.33
C VAL A 65 0.78 -16.09 3.94
N LYS A 66 -0.50 -15.70 3.83
CA LYS A 66 -1.21 -15.66 2.55
C LYS A 66 -0.60 -14.62 1.60
N ILE A 67 -0.26 -13.43 2.10
CA ILE A 67 0.42 -12.38 1.32
C ILE A 67 1.79 -12.87 0.82
N ARG A 68 2.60 -13.46 1.71
CA ARG A 68 3.92 -14.02 1.36
C ARG A 68 3.80 -15.09 0.27
N LYS A 69 2.89 -16.05 0.42
CA LYS A 69 2.65 -17.10 -0.59
C LYS A 69 2.26 -16.50 -1.94
N PHE A 70 1.35 -15.53 -1.94
CA PHE A 70 0.93 -14.86 -3.16
C PHE A 70 2.10 -14.14 -3.85
N ALA A 71 2.93 -13.44 -3.09
CA ALA A 71 4.08 -12.72 -3.62
C ALA A 71 5.14 -13.67 -4.19
N MET A 72 5.45 -14.76 -3.47
CA MET A 72 6.43 -15.76 -3.91
C MET A 72 6.00 -16.52 -5.18
N ASN A 73 4.69 -16.59 -5.45
CA ASN A 73 4.17 -17.22 -6.68
C ASN A 73 4.33 -16.32 -7.92
N ARG A 74 4.78 -15.07 -7.76
CA ARG A 74 5.07 -14.18 -8.90
C ARG A 74 6.53 -14.33 -9.28
N GLU A 75 6.77 -14.81 -10.50
CA GLU A 75 8.11 -15.13 -11.03
C GLU A 75 9.10 -13.95 -10.99
N SER A 76 8.61 -12.72 -10.96
CA SER A 76 9.41 -11.49 -11.03
C SER A 76 9.66 -10.80 -9.67
N LEU A 77 9.24 -11.38 -8.55
CA LEU A 77 9.31 -10.72 -7.24
C LEU A 77 10.26 -11.42 -6.27
N THR A 78 11.34 -10.72 -5.90
CA THR A 78 12.19 -11.12 -4.77
C THR A 78 11.53 -10.68 -3.47
N TRP A 79 10.78 -11.59 -2.85
CA TRP A 79 10.12 -11.34 -1.58
C TRP A 79 11.11 -11.37 -0.39
N SER A 80 10.97 -10.41 0.54
CA SER A 80 11.64 -10.41 1.85
C SER A 80 10.61 -10.19 2.96
N ASP A 81 10.65 -10.99 4.02
CA ASP A 81 9.74 -10.82 5.17
C ASP A 81 10.01 -9.52 5.95
N SER A 82 11.18 -8.90 5.74
CA SER A 82 11.49 -7.59 6.32
C SER A 82 10.55 -6.48 5.84
N LEU A 83 9.92 -6.66 4.67
CA LEU A 83 8.90 -5.76 4.13
C LEU A 83 7.68 -5.57 5.06
N PHE A 84 7.39 -6.51 5.94
CA PHE A 84 6.31 -6.37 6.92
C PHE A 84 6.65 -5.45 8.09
N PHE A 85 7.94 -5.19 8.33
CA PHE A 85 8.43 -4.51 9.53
C PHE A 85 9.10 -3.17 9.20
N GLU A 86 9.71 -3.06 8.02
CA GLU A 86 10.41 -1.85 7.58
C GLU A 86 9.41 -0.73 7.26
N VAL A 87 9.59 0.42 7.90
CA VAL A 87 8.84 1.64 7.54
C VAL A 87 9.27 2.05 6.14
N PRO A 88 8.34 2.25 5.18
CA PRO A 88 8.68 2.76 3.86
C PRO A 88 9.28 4.16 4.02
N SER A 89 10.60 4.28 3.85
CA SER A 89 11.28 5.56 3.88
C SER A 89 10.66 6.46 2.81
N PRO A 90 10.15 7.67 3.14
CA PRO A 90 9.84 8.64 2.10
C PRO A 90 11.15 8.94 1.40
N SER A 91 11.30 8.47 0.17
CA SER A 91 12.46 8.83 -0.64
C SER A 91 12.42 10.34 -0.84
N ASN A 92 13.19 11.07 -0.04
CA ASN A 92 13.59 12.43 -0.36
C ASN A 92 14.39 12.34 -1.66
N SER A 93 13.72 12.56 -2.79
CA SER A 93 14.41 12.89 -4.04
C SER A 93 14.84 14.36 -3.98
N PRO A 94 16.05 14.71 -4.43
CA PRO A 94 16.46 16.10 -4.63
C PRO A 94 15.62 16.80 -5.70
#